data_AF-A0A382ZRM5-F1
#
_entry.id   AF-A0A382ZRM5-F1
#
_cell.length_a   1.000
_cell.length_b   1.000
_cell.length_c   1.000
_cell.angle_alpha   90.00
_cell.angle_beta   90.00
_cell.angle_gamma   90.00
#
_symmetry.space_group_name_H-M   'P 1'
#
loop_
_entity.id
_entity.type
_entity.pdbx_description
1 polymer ?
#
loop_
_entity_poly.entity_id
_entity_poly.type
_entity_poly.pdbx_seq_one_letter_code
_entity_poly.pdbx_strand_id
1 'polypeptide(L)'
;MKNNNLTYEKSGVNIKAADNFVKFISSISKKRVNSKNFQNIGGFGSITSIPKNLKNPQLVASTDGVGTKIEIANELNKFNTIGIDLVAMCVNDLIVQGAKPLIFLDYISINKIDLKKLKQIIKGIIKGCKISNCELVG
;
A
#
# COMPACT_ATOMS: atom_id res chain seq x y z
N MET A 1 -27.80 7.71 35.62
CA MET A 1 -26.52 8.19 35.05
C MET A 1 -26.37 7.60 33.66
N LYS A 2 -26.14 8.40 32.61
CA LYS A 2 -25.83 7.84 31.27
C LYS A 2 -24.45 7.18 31.37
N ASN A 3 -24.39 5.86 31.25
CA ASN A 3 -23.13 5.12 31.11
C ASN A 3 -22.47 5.55 29.80
N ASN A 4 -21.65 6.59 29.85
CA ASN A 4 -20.74 6.95 28.77
C ASN A 4 -19.60 5.93 28.76
N ASN A 5 -19.88 4.71 28.29
CA ASN A 5 -18.85 3.70 28.08
C ASN A 5 -17.85 4.24 27.05
N LEU A 6 -16.67 4.62 27.54
CA LEU A 6 -15.51 4.93 26.74
C LEU A 6 -15.09 3.63 26.04
N THR A 7 -15.01 3.64 24.72
CA THR A 7 -14.55 2.50 23.94
C THR A 7 -13.38 2.94 23.09
N TYR A 8 -12.48 2.02 22.79
CA TYR A 8 -11.33 2.27 21.92
C TYR A 8 -11.76 2.76 20.52
N GLU A 9 -12.93 2.28 20.05
CA GLU A 9 -13.58 2.75 18.83
C GLU A 9 -14.02 4.22 18.90
N LYS A 10 -14.55 4.68 20.05
CA LYS A 10 -14.87 6.10 20.26
C LYS A 10 -13.63 7.00 20.27
N SER A 11 -12.46 6.45 20.56
CA SER A 11 -11.17 7.13 20.42
C SER A 11 -10.65 7.15 18.98
N GLY A 12 -11.42 6.65 18.00
CA GLY A 12 -11.08 6.64 16.58
C GLY A 12 -10.51 5.32 16.07
N VAL A 13 -10.24 4.34 16.95
CA VAL A 13 -9.59 3.09 16.57
C VAL A 13 -10.60 1.98 16.27
N ASN A 14 -10.85 1.71 14.99
CA ASN A 14 -11.75 0.66 14.54
C ASN A 14 -10.97 -0.56 13.99
N ILE A 15 -10.66 -1.51 14.87
CA ILE A 15 -9.90 -2.73 14.54
C ILE A 15 -10.64 -3.58 13.50
N LYS A 16 -11.96 -3.74 13.62
CA LYS A 16 -12.76 -4.53 12.66
C LYS A 16 -12.70 -3.95 11.25
N ALA A 17 -12.74 -2.62 11.13
CA ALA A 17 -12.62 -1.95 9.85
C ALA A 17 -11.22 -2.11 9.25
N ALA A 18 -10.16 -2.05 10.08
CA ALA A 18 -8.79 -2.33 9.66
C ALA A 18 -8.65 -3.78 9.17
N ASP A 19 -9.16 -4.77 9.90
CA ASP A 19 -9.12 -6.19 9.50
C ASP A 19 -9.85 -6.44 8.18
N ASN A 20 -11.02 -5.82 8.00
CA ASN A 20 -11.77 -5.91 6.75
C ASN A 20 -11.02 -5.28 5.57
N PHE A 21 -10.26 -4.22 5.83
CA PHE A 21 -9.42 -3.59 4.83
C PHE A 21 -8.23 -4.48 4.45
N VAL A 22 -7.52 -5.06 5.43
CA VAL A 22 -6.43 -6.01 5.19
C VAL A 22 -6.91 -7.25 4.42
N LYS A 23 -8.07 -7.81 4.78
CA LYS A 23 -8.70 -8.93 4.03
C LYS A 23 -8.99 -8.54 2.58
N PHE A 24 -9.48 -7.32 2.36
CA PHE A 24 -9.70 -6.81 1.01
C PHE A 24 -8.39 -6.71 0.23
N ILE A 25 -7.34 -6.11 0.79
CA ILE A 25 -6.01 -6.00 0.14
C ILE A 25 -5.48 -7.39 -0.21
N SER A 26 -5.50 -8.32 0.75
CA SER A 26 -5.08 -9.72 0.55
C SER A 26 -5.82 -10.38 -0.62
N SER A 27 -7.13 -10.14 -0.76
CA SER A 27 -7.95 -10.73 -1.83
C SER A 27 -7.58 -10.24 -3.24
N ILE A 28 -7.14 -8.99 -3.37
CA ILE A 28 -6.85 -8.38 -4.68
C ILE A 28 -5.38 -8.49 -5.07
N SER A 29 -4.47 -8.59 -4.10
CA SER A 29 -3.03 -8.78 -4.34
C SER A 29 -2.68 -10.23 -4.72
N LYS A 30 -3.42 -11.23 -4.22
CA LYS A 30 -3.19 -12.67 -4.50
C LYS A 30 -3.21 -13.05 -5.99
N LYS A 31 -3.86 -12.27 -6.87
CA LYS A 31 -4.07 -12.64 -8.28
C LYS A 31 -2.79 -12.71 -9.13
N ARG A 32 -1.63 -12.26 -8.63
CA ARG A 32 -0.36 -12.23 -9.40
C ARG A 32 0.72 -13.21 -8.93
N VAL A 33 0.48 -13.94 -7.86
CA VAL A 33 1.50 -14.76 -7.23
C VAL A 33 1.55 -16.14 -7.89
N ASN A 34 2.35 -16.27 -8.95
CA ASN A 34 2.69 -17.56 -9.58
C ASN A 34 3.76 -18.35 -8.81
N SER A 35 4.24 -17.84 -7.67
CA SER A 35 5.23 -18.54 -6.85
C SER A 35 4.61 -18.92 -5.50
N LYS A 36 4.76 -20.17 -5.06
CA LYS A 36 4.18 -20.71 -3.81
C LYS A 36 4.74 -20.07 -2.51
N ASN A 37 5.27 -18.86 -2.56
CA ASN A 37 6.09 -18.27 -1.52
C ASN A 37 5.31 -17.19 -0.76
N PHE A 38 5.19 -17.42 0.56
CA PHE A 38 4.77 -16.52 1.66
C PHE A 38 3.51 -15.67 1.45
N GLN A 39 2.53 -15.81 2.37
CA GLN A 39 1.41 -14.87 2.46
C GLN A 39 1.91 -13.54 3.05
N ASN A 40 2.33 -12.62 2.17
CA ASN A 40 2.94 -11.35 2.57
C ASN A 40 1.95 -10.37 3.24
N ILE A 41 0.68 -10.35 2.81
CA ILE A 41 -0.34 -9.46 3.38
C ILE A 41 -1.14 -10.16 4.48
N GLY A 42 -1.19 -9.53 5.66
CA GLY A 42 -1.91 -10.01 6.85
C GLY A 42 -1.00 -10.67 7.90
N GLY A 43 0.30 -10.82 7.60
CA GLY A 43 1.32 -11.20 8.57
C GLY A 43 2.03 -10.00 9.21
N PHE A 44 2.99 -10.27 10.12
CA PHE A 44 3.80 -9.22 10.76
C PHE A 44 4.78 -8.54 9.80
N GLY A 45 5.16 -9.24 8.72
CA GLY A 45 6.05 -8.72 7.70
C GLY A 45 5.99 -9.59 6.45
N SER A 46 6.53 -9.05 5.37
CA SER A 46 6.62 -9.72 4.08
C SER A 46 8.05 -10.20 3.81
N ILE A 47 8.16 -11.29 3.06
CA ILE A 47 9.45 -11.88 2.69
C ILE A 47 9.49 -11.98 1.17
N THR A 48 10.53 -11.41 0.57
CA THR A 48 10.76 -11.47 -0.88
C THR A 48 12.18 -11.96 -1.16
N SER A 49 12.28 -12.98 -2.02
CA SER A 49 13.58 -13.48 -2.46
C SER A 49 14.24 -12.52 -3.46
N ILE A 50 15.55 -12.32 -3.33
CA ILE A 50 16.33 -11.58 -4.33
C ILE A 50 16.46 -12.46 -5.60
N PRO A 51 16.28 -11.89 -6.81
CA PRO A 51 16.43 -12.64 -8.06
C PRO A 51 17.82 -13.29 -8.19
N LYS A 52 17.84 -14.61 -8.42
CA LYS A 52 19.08 -15.42 -8.47
C LYS A 52 20.01 -15.09 -9.65
N ASN A 53 19.51 -14.41 -10.67
CA ASN A 53 20.27 -14.04 -11.87
C ASN A 53 21.10 -12.76 -11.70
N LEU A 54 21.07 -12.12 -10.52
CA LEU A 54 21.86 -10.92 -10.24
C LEU A 54 23.21 -11.31 -9.62
N LYS A 55 24.30 -10.78 -10.18
CA LYS A 55 25.65 -10.89 -9.61
C LYS A 55 25.86 -9.75 -8.62
N ASN A 56 26.21 -10.07 -7.37
CA ASN A 56 26.47 -9.10 -6.29
C ASN A 56 25.40 -8.01 -6.16
N PRO A 57 24.12 -8.38 -5.94
CA PRO A 57 23.01 -7.43 -5.93
C PRO A 57 23.18 -6.38 -4.83
N GLN A 58 22.88 -5.13 -5.16
CA GLN A 58 22.72 -4.03 -4.21
C GLN A 58 21.23 -3.72 -4.03
N LEU A 59 20.87 -3.26 -2.84
CA LEU A 59 19.50 -2.83 -2.54
C LEU A 59 19.44 -1.30 -2.59
N VAL A 60 18.49 -0.78 -3.35
CA VAL A 60 18.16 0.65 -3.41
C VAL A 60 16.75 0.80 -2.86
N ALA A 61 16.59 1.73 -1.92
CA ALA A 61 15.31 2.03 -1.29
C ALA A 61 14.98 3.51 -1.47
N SER A 62 13.70 3.80 -1.68
CA SER A 62 13.16 5.16 -1.71
C SER A 62 11.83 5.17 -0.94
N THR A 63 11.52 6.31 -0.35
CA THR A 63 10.26 6.57 0.35
C THR A 63 9.82 7.99 0.00
N ASP A 64 8.58 8.14 -0.43
CA ASP A 64 8.01 9.42 -0.82
C ASP A 64 6.50 9.44 -0.58
N GLY A 65 5.92 10.64 -0.57
CA GLY A 65 4.49 10.88 -0.44
C GLY A 65 3.87 11.45 -1.71
N VAL A 66 2.54 11.45 -1.76
CA VAL A 66 1.79 12.13 -2.84
C VAL A 66 1.82 13.66 -2.69
N GLY A 67 2.07 14.15 -1.47
CA GLY A 67 2.05 15.57 -1.15
C GLY A 67 0.66 16.21 -1.17
N THR A 68 0.60 17.52 -1.38
CA THR A 68 -0.63 18.32 -1.31
C THR A 68 -1.66 17.99 -2.40
N LYS A 69 -1.29 17.20 -3.43
CA LYS A 69 -2.24 16.67 -4.43
C LYS A 69 -3.37 15.84 -3.79
N ILE A 70 -3.16 15.32 -2.56
CA ILE A 70 -4.20 14.67 -1.77
C ILE A 70 -5.39 15.60 -1.52
N GLU A 71 -5.18 16.90 -1.35
CA GLU A 71 -6.27 17.86 -1.10
C GLU A 71 -7.16 18.02 -2.33
N ILE A 72 -6.57 18.10 -3.53
CA ILE A 72 -7.32 18.11 -4.79
C ILE A 72 -8.14 16.82 -4.94
N ALA A 73 -7.57 15.68 -4.56
CA ALA A 73 -8.29 14.40 -4.60
C ALA A 73 -9.49 14.38 -3.64
N ASN A 74 -9.37 15.01 -2.46
CA ASN A 74 -10.44 15.19 -1.49
C ASN A 74 -11.54 16.09 -2.05
N GLU A 75 -11.20 17.26 -2.59
CA GLU A 75 -12.16 18.20 -3.18
C GLU A 75 -12.96 17.57 -4.32
N LEU A 76 -12.30 16.80 -5.19
CA LEU A 76 -12.93 16.14 -6.33
C LEU A 76 -13.56 14.79 -5.98
N ASN A 77 -13.43 14.31 -4.73
CA ASN A 77 -13.83 12.96 -4.30
C ASN A 77 -13.33 11.84 -5.22
N LYS A 78 -12.11 11.96 -5.75
CA LYS A 78 -11.54 11.04 -6.75
C LYS A 78 -10.20 10.49 -6.28
N PHE A 79 -10.22 9.21 -5.85
CA PHE A 79 -9.08 8.57 -5.19
C PHE A 79 -8.47 7.40 -5.97
N ASN A 80 -9.02 7.07 -7.14
CA ASN A 80 -8.64 5.89 -7.91
C ASN A 80 -7.30 6.02 -8.67
N THR A 81 -6.70 7.21 -8.69
CA THR A 81 -5.41 7.47 -9.35
C THR A 81 -4.29 7.87 -8.40
N ILE A 82 -4.60 8.38 -7.20
CA ILE A 82 -3.57 8.89 -6.28
C ILE A 82 -2.61 7.81 -5.78
N GLY A 83 -3.05 6.55 -5.74
CA GLY A 83 -2.14 5.44 -5.46
C GLY A 83 -1.13 5.17 -6.59
N ILE A 84 -1.46 5.51 -7.84
CA ILE A 84 -0.50 5.42 -8.95
C ILE A 84 0.55 6.52 -8.79
N ASP A 85 0.12 7.73 -8.44
CA ASP A 85 1.01 8.86 -8.16
C ASP A 85 2.01 8.50 -7.05
N LEU A 86 1.52 7.90 -5.96
CA LEU A 86 2.38 7.43 -4.85
C LEU A 86 3.49 6.47 -5.33
N VAL A 87 3.11 5.44 -6.10
CA VAL A 87 4.10 4.47 -6.59
C VAL A 87 5.08 5.11 -7.57
N ALA A 88 4.59 6.02 -8.43
CA ALA A 88 5.42 6.69 -9.42
C ALA A 88 6.52 7.56 -8.77
N MET A 89 6.20 8.28 -7.68
CA MET A 89 7.18 9.09 -6.94
C MET A 89 8.36 8.22 -6.49
N CYS A 90 8.10 7.13 -5.75
CA CYS A 90 9.18 6.27 -5.27
C CYS A 90 9.92 5.54 -6.41
N VAL A 91 9.19 5.01 -7.41
CA VAL A 91 9.81 4.19 -8.47
C VAL A 91 10.69 5.03 -9.39
N ASN A 92 10.28 6.27 -9.70
CA ASN A 92 11.08 7.15 -10.56
C ASN A 92 12.45 7.46 -9.93
N ASP A 93 12.52 7.58 -8.61
CA ASP A 93 13.79 7.77 -7.89
C ASP A 93 14.68 6.52 -7.88
N LEU A 94 14.10 5.32 -7.99
CA LEU A 94 14.88 4.09 -8.09
C LEU A 94 15.52 3.95 -9.49
N ILE A 95 14.74 4.21 -10.54
CA ILE A 95 15.19 3.94 -11.92
C ILE A 95 16.27 4.91 -12.40
N VAL A 96 16.40 6.12 -11.80
CA VAL A 96 17.51 7.04 -12.13
C VAL A 96 18.88 6.48 -11.75
N GLN A 97 18.94 5.54 -10.80
CA GLN A 97 20.17 4.80 -10.46
C GLN A 97 20.30 3.48 -11.24
N GLY A 98 19.39 3.19 -12.17
CA GLY A 98 19.32 1.93 -12.90
C GLY A 98 18.78 0.76 -12.07
N ALA A 99 18.16 1.02 -10.91
CA ALA A 99 17.58 -0.04 -10.09
C ALA A 99 16.30 -0.60 -10.73
N LYS A 100 16.09 -1.91 -10.58
CA LYS A 100 14.85 -2.59 -10.96
C LYS A 100 13.90 -2.62 -9.76
N PRO A 101 12.70 -2.02 -9.83
CA PRO A 101 11.70 -2.12 -8.77
C PRO A 101 11.36 -3.59 -8.46
N LEU A 102 11.27 -3.92 -7.16
CA LEU A 102 11.02 -5.29 -6.70
C LEU A 102 9.79 -5.36 -5.80
N ILE A 103 9.82 -4.62 -4.69
CA ILE A 103 8.74 -4.57 -3.70
C ILE A 103 8.28 -3.14 -3.46
N PHE A 104 7.05 -2.99 -2.99
CA PHE A 104 6.46 -1.74 -2.55
C PHE A 104 5.70 -1.97 -1.24
N LEU A 105 5.86 -1.05 -0.30
CA LEU A 105 5.07 -0.98 0.93
C LEU A 105 4.39 0.39 0.99
N ASP A 106 3.18 0.45 1.52
CA ASP A 106 2.46 1.71 1.72
C ASP A 106 2.15 2.03 3.18
N TYR A 107 1.99 3.32 3.46
CA TYR A 107 1.54 3.81 4.75
C TYR A 107 0.47 4.88 4.55
N ILE A 108 -0.72 4.65 5.11
CA ILE A 108 -1.85 5.57 5.03
C ILE A 108 -2.24 6.00 6.46
N SER A 109 -2.12 7.31 6.73
CA SER A 109 -2.59 7.94 7.96
C SER A 109 -3.88 8.72 7.71
N ILE A 110 -4.92 8.44 8.50
CA ILE A 110 -6.24 9.06 8.40
C ILE A 110 -6.89 9.17 9.78
N ASN A 111 -7.76 10.16 9.96
CA ASN A 111 -8.53 10.33 11.20
C ASN A 111 -9.49 9.16 11.46
N LYS A 112 -10.21 8.71 10.42
CA LYS A 112 -11.15 7.58 10.52
C LYS A 112 -11.12 6.75 9.25
N ILE A 113 -11.22 5.43 9.42
CA ILE A 113 -11.28 4.48 8.31
C ILE A 113 -12.54 4.72 7.47
N ASP A 114 -12.32 5.14 6.22
CA ASP A 114 -13.31 5.12 5.15
C ASP A 114 -12.92 4.02 4.14
N LEU A 115 -13.61 2.88 4.22
CA LEU A 115 -13.33 1.74 3.34
C LEU A 115 -13.58 2.06 1.86
N LYS A 116 -14.52 2.95 1.51
CA LYS A 116 -14.81 3.27 0.11
C LYS A 116 -13.67 4.09 -0.49
N LYS A 117 -13.15 5.07 0.25
CA LYS A 117 -11.98 5.86 -0.13
C LYS A 117 -10.72 4.99 -0.19
N LEU A 118 -10.42 4.26 0.88
CA LEU A 118 -9.22 3.43 0.97
C LEU A 118 -9.15 2.34 -0.10
N LYS A 119 -10.27 1.67 -0.41
CA LYS A 119 -10.32 0.68 -1.50
C LYS A 119 -9.98 1.28 -2.87
N GLN A 120 -10.31 2.56 -3.11
CA GLN A 120 -9.91 3.24 -4.35
C GLN A 120 -8.41 3.54 -4.39
N ILE A 121 -7.85 3.99 -3.26
CA ILE A 121 -6.43 4.30 -3.13
C ILE A 121 -5.59 3.04 -3.39
N ILE A 122 -5.88 1.94 -2.68
CA ILE A 122 -5.16 0.66 -2.85
C ILE A 122 -5.25 0.14 -4.28
N LYS A 123 -6.41 0.25 -4.94
CA LYS A 123 -6.53 -0.13 -6.35
C LYS A 123 -5.59 0.69 -7.23
N GLY A 124 -5.41 1.97 -6.91
CA GLY A 124 -4.40 2.84 -7.53
C GLY A 124 -2.98 2.34 -7.27
N ILE A 125 -2.62 2.03 -6.03
CA ILE A 125 -1.29 1.52 -5.65
C ILE A 125 -0.99 0.22 -6.40
N ILE A 126 -1.90 -0.76 -6.37
CA ILE A 126 -1.73 -2.03 -7.08
C ILE A 126 -1.59 -1.82 -8.59
N LYS A 127 -2.34 -0.86 -9.17
CA LYS A 127 -2.17 -0.49 -10.57
C LYS A 127 -0.81 0.14 -10.83
N GLY A 128 -0.33 1.01 -9.95
CA GLY A 128 1.02 1.58 -9.98
C GLY A 128 2.09 0.49 -9.94
N CYS A 129 2.05 -0.40 -8.95
CA CYS A 129 2.98 -1.52 -8.84
C CYS A 129 2.94 -2.40 -10.09
N LYS A 130 1.76 -2.61 -10.67
CA LYS A 130 1.60 -3.35 -11.92
C LYS A 130 2.29 -2.68 -13.12
N ILE A 131 2.21 -1.37 -13.24
CA ILE A 131 2.90 -0.60 -14.29
C ILE A 131 4.42 -0.68 -14.07
N SER A 132 4.86 -0.56 -12.82
CA SER A 132 6.28 -0.55 -12.42
C SER A 132 6.93 -1.93 -12.31
N ASN A 133 6.19 -3.01 -12.59
CA ASN A 133 6.64 -4.40 -12.43
C ASN A 133 7.21 -4.74 -11.03
N CYS A 134 6.67 -4.13 -9.98
CA CYS A 134 6.94 -4.49 -8.58
C CYS A 134 5.69 -5.08 -7.91
N GLU A 135 5.87 -5.63 -6.71
CA GLU A 135 4.81 -6.25 -5.93
C GLU A 135 4.45 -5.39 -4.70
N LEU A 136 3.14 -5.18 -4.46
CA LEU A 136 2.68 -4.65 -3.17
C LEU A 136 2.73 -5.77 -2.14
N VAL A 137 3.63 -5.65 -1.16
CA VAL A 137 3.92 -6.72 -0.20
C VAL A 137 3.46 -6.41 1.22
N GLY A 138 3.16 -5.15 1.53
CA GLY A 138 2.78 -4.70 2.88
C GLY A 138 2.00 -3.41 2.84
#